data_AF-A0A2N2ZQB1-F1
#
_entry.id   AF-A0A2N2ZQB1-F1
#
_cell.length_a   1.000
_cell.length_b   1.000
_cell.length_c   1.000
_cell.angle_alpha   90.00
_cell.angle_beta   90.00
_cell.angle_gamma   90.00
#
_symmetry.space_group_name_H-M   'P 1'
#
loop_
_entity.id
_entity.type
_entity.pdbx_description
1 polymer ?
#
loop_
_entity_poly.entity_id
_entity_poly.type
_entity_poly.pdbx_seq_one_letter_code
_entity_poly.pdbx_strand_id
1 'polypeptide(L)'
;MKKFSNTLFFSLIFFISISVSAQTSEEKINSLTQELNNLETKKEQLYQELETFKLAKLREDLKKFGLPKTNDNEEIINHSAMSLVYSEQHEQAKWVAHIILPDIINGKEGRTNDFREDSLVKTGSATEIDYFLKTKKEDGKYEYDGFGYDRGHLAPSADFRWSKKALSESYLYSNMSPQLADFNRGKWGDLEDVLRGYIYSNPSTQLYVVSGPLLNDSLPKIERGVNKVSIPKYYYKVVMDITNKKAIGFIMPNTKIEYPIINFAVSINEVEKATGIDFFYQLDDELEEKIETQNNYKDWVPEKQKNDIPPLYQPDLPKGVYNTIQAKRLMGGNNKVTIAGTVVSAKETRNGHVFLNLDLNYPNHIFTIAIWKQNLVNFSYDPLKTLIHQQIYVKGKITDFDGMPTMVLENEKAIDIQPKEKFIMVIGDED
;
A
#
# COMPACT_ATOMS: atom_id res chain seq x y z
N MET A 1 105.66 45.64 22.55
CA MET A 1 104.58 45.23 21.62
C MET A 1 104.13 43.82 21.96
N LYS A 2 102.83 43.54 21.73
CA LYS A 2 101.98 42.54 22.41
C LYS A 2 102.39 41.07 22.24
N LYS A 3 101.97 40.30 23.26
CA LYS A 3 102.24 38.90 23.61
C LYS A 3 101.67 37.86 22.63
N PHE A 4 102.35 36.70 22.65
CA PHE A 4 102.06 35.43 22.01
C PHE A 4 100.68 34.82 22.34
N SER A 5 100.16 34.14 21.31
CA SER A 5 99.00 33.24 21.28
C SER A 5 99.25 31.95 22.05
N ASN A 6 98.22 31.45 22.76
CA ASN A 6 98.09 30.03 23.11
C ASN A 6 96.62 29.60 23.02
N THR A 7 96.44 28.53 22.26
CA THR A 7 95.26 27.72 21.95
C THR A 7 94.52 27.18 23.18
N LEU A 8 93.19 27.13 23.11
CA LEU A 8 92.39 26.12 23.79
C LEU A 8 91.27 25.63 22.85
N PHE A 9 91.32 24.34 22.55
CA PHE A 9 90.41 23.60 21.68
C PHE A 9 89.20 23.14 22.52
N PHE A 10 87.97 23.42 22.09
CA PHE A 10 86.75 22.81 22.67
C PHE A 10 85.97 22.12 21.56
N SER A 11 85.94 20.78 21.63
CA SER A 11 85.15 19.92 20.73
C SER A 11 83.66 20.07 21.03
N LEU A 12 82.88 20.49 20.03
CA LEU A 12 81.42 20.56 20.11
C LEU A 12 80.83 19.20 19.68
N ILE A 13 80.33 18.43 20.63
CA ILE A 13 79.54 17.21 20.39
C ILE A 13 78.12 17.65 20.03
N PHE A 14 77.72 17.43 18.78
CA PHE A 14 76.35 17.66 18.31
C PHE A 14 75.48 16.45 18.70
N PHE A 15 74.71 16.58 19.79
CA PHE A 15 73.61 15.66 20.09
C PHE A 15 72.48 15.91 19.09
N ILE A 16 72.28 14.99 18.14
CA ILE A 16 71.06 14.96 17.31
C ILE A 16 69.95 14.39 18.19
N SER A 17 69.16 15.27 18.79
CA SER A 17 67.93 14.92 19.48
C SER A 17 66.89 14.55 18.43
N ILE A 18 66.67 13.25 18.20
CA ILE A 18 65.48 12.79 17.48
C ILE A 18 64.30 12.93 18.43
N SER A 19 63.65 14.09 18.38
CA SER A 19 62.39 14.33 19.08
C SER A 19 61.30 13.53 18.37
N VAL A 20 61.02 12.32 18.86
CA VAL A 20 59.78 11.61 18.52
C VAL A 20 58.66 12.32 19.29
N SER A 21 58.06 13.34 18.69
CA SER A 21 56.88 14.00 19.26
C SER A 21 55.73 12.99 19.29
N ALA A 22 55.37 12.52 20.49
CA ALA A 22 54.19 11.72 20.69
C ALA A 22 52.96 12.58 20.42
N GLN A 23 52.15 12.16 19.43
CA GLN A 23 50.94 12.85 19.02
C GLN A 23 49.99 13.04 20.22
N THR A 24 49.51 14.26 20.44
CA THR A 24 48.63 14.58 21.57
C THR A 24 47.27 13.89 21.42
N SER A 25 46.55 13.70 22.53
CA SER A 25 45.19 13.14 22.46
C SER A 25 44.26 14.01 21.60
N GLU A 26 44.45 15.32 21.59
CA GLU A 26 43.69 16.25 20.76
C GLU A 26 43.99 16.08 19.26
N GLU A 27 45.26 15.94 18.89
CA GLU A 27 45.66 15.64 17.50
C GLU A 27 45.09 14.29 17.04
N LYS A 28 45.06 13.27 17.91
CA LYS A 28 44.43 11.98 17.61
C LYS A 28 42.92 12.10 17.43
N ILE A 29 42.23 12.85 18.30
CA ILE A 29 40.79 13.12 18.17
C ILE A 29 40.51 13.84 16.85
N ASN A 30 41.27 14.87 16.52
CA ASN A 30 41.12 15.63 15.28
C ASN A 30 41.36 14.76 14.04
N SER A 31 42.42 13.96 14.05
CA SER A 31 42.73 13.01 12.97
C SER A 31 41.60 12.00 12.77
N LEU A 32 41.11 11.37 13.85
CA LEU A 32 40.02 10.39 13.76
C LEU A 32 38.71 11.04 13.33
N THR A 33 38.43 12.27 13.76
CA THR A 33 37.25 13.03 13.33
C THR A 33 37.31 13.34 11.83
N GLN A 34 38.47 13.74 11.33
CA GLN A 34 38.67 13.97 9.89
C GLN A 34 38.52 12.68 9.10
N GLU A 35 39.05 11.55 9.59
CA GLU A 35 38.87 10.24 8.96
C GLU A 35 37.39 9.83 8.92
N LEU A 36 36.65 10.00 10.02
CA LEU A 36 35.21 9.75 10.07
C LEU A 36 34.45 10.61 9.05
N ASN A 37 34.75 11.90 8.94
CA ASN A 37 34.12 12.79 7.96
C ASN A 37 34.43 12.38 6.51
N ASN A 38 35.66 11.96 6.25
CA ASN A 38 36.07 11.46 4.93
C ASN A 38 35.34 10.15 4.58
N LEU A 39 35.23 9.23 5.54
CA LEU A 39 34.48 7.98 5.38
C LEU A 39 33.00 8.24 5.12
N GLU A 40 32.38 9.17 5.85
CA GLU A 40 30.97 9.53 5.63
C GLU A 40 30.75 10.16 4.25
N THR A 41 31.66 11.02 3.80
CA THR A 41 31.61 11.60 2.44
C THR A 41 31.74 10.52 1.37
N LYS A 42 32.69 9.60 1.53
CA LYS A 42 32.89 8.49 0.59
C LYS A 42 31.69 7.54 0.57
N LYS A 43 31.10 7.27 1.73
CA LYS A 43 29.89 6.47 1.88
C LYS A 43 28.71 7.11 1.13
N GLU A 44 28.51 8.43 1.29
CA GLU A 44 27.46 9.16 0.57
C GLU A 44 27.65 9.11 -0.95
N GLN A 45 28.88 9.27 -1.44
CA GLN A 45 29.19 9.13 -2.87
C GLN A 45 28.86 7.73 -3.41
N LEU A 46 29.27 6.68 -2.68
CA LEU A 46 28.95 5.30 -3.05
C LEU A 46 27.43 5.03 -3.02
N TYR A 47 26.69 5.64 -2.09
CA TYR A 47 25.24 5.53 -2.07
C TYR A 47 24.59 6.16 -3.29
N GLN A 48 25.07 7.32 -3.75
CA GLN A 48 24.54 8.00 -4.94
C GLN A 48 24.84 7.21 -6.23
N GLU A 49 26.04 6.64 -6.35
CA GLU A 49 26.37 5.73 -7.45
C GLU A 49 25.49 4.48 -7.43
N LEU A 50 25.33 3.86 -6.25
CA LEU A 50 24.46 2.69 -6.08
C LEU A 50 23.00 3.00 -6.44
N GLU A 51 22.47 4.14 -6.01
CA GLU A 51 21.11 4.59 -6.34
C GLU A 51 20.94 4.75 -7.86
N THR A 52 21.93 5.32 -8.55
CA THR A 52 21.92 5.46 -10.02
C THR A 52 21.79 4.10 -10.71
N PHE A 53 22.60 3.12 -10.32
CA PHE A 53 22.53 1.77 -10.88
C PHE A 53 21.22 1.04 -10.51
N LYS A 54 20.70 1.25 -9.30
CA LYS A 54 19.41 0.69 -8.88
C LYS A 54 18.26 1.22 -9.74
N LEU A 55 18.20 2.53 -9.97
CA LEU A 55 17.16 3.14 -10.82
C LEU A 55 17.29 2.67 -12.27
N ALA A 56 18.51 2.52 -12.80
CA ALA A 56 18.73 1.95 -14.12
C ALA A 56 18.22 0.50 -14.20
N LYS A 57 18.59 -0.34 -13.23
CA LYS A 57 18.10 -1.73 -13.15
C LYS A 57 16.57 -1.81 -13.03
N LEU A 58 15.96 -0.93 -12.23
CA LEU A 58 14.50 -0.88 -12.07
C LEU A 58 13.83 -0.61 -13.42
N ARG A 59 14.34 0.34 -14.21
CA ARG A 59 13.83 0.61 -15.56
C ARG A 59 13.99 -0.58 -16.50
N GLU A 60 15.12 -1.27 -16.44
CA GLU A 60 15.34 -2.49 -17.22
C GLU A 60 14.34 -3.59 -16.85
N ASP A 61 14.11 -3.80 -15.55
CA ASP A 61 13.16 -4.80 -15.04
C ASP A 61 11.71 -4.42 -15.43
N LEU A 62 11.33 -3.14 -15.29
CA LEU A 62 10.02 -2.66 -15.76
C LEU A 62 9.84 -2.92 -17.25
N LYS A 63 10.81 -2.51 -18.07
CA LYS A 63 10.76 -2.69 -19.53
C LYS A 63 10.73 -4.17 -19.94
N LYS A 64 11.21 -5.07 -19.10
CA LYS A 64 11.25 -6.50 -19.40
C LYS A 64 9.98 -7.23 -18.99
N PHE A 65 9.33 -6.79 -17.90
CA PHE A 65 8.28 -7.58 -17.26
C PHE A 65 7.06 -6.79 -16.79
N GLY A 66 7.11 -5.47 -16.70
CA GLY A 66 6.13 -4.67 -15.95
C GLY A 66 5.40 -3.62 -16.76
N LEU A 67 5.80 -3.35 -18.00
CA LEU A 67 5.10 -2.38 -18.84
C LEU A 67 3.91 -3.05 -19.53
N PRO A 68 2.70 -2.47 -19.46
CA PRO A 68 1.59 -2.91 -20.29
C PRO A 68 1.89 -2.72 -21.77
N LYS A 69 1.18 -3.46 -22.61
CA LYS A 69 1.25 -3.31 -24.06
C LYS A 69 0.67 -1.97 -24.47
N THR A 70 1.36 -1.28 -25.36
CA THR A 70 0.96 0.00 -25.90
C THR A 70 0.51 -0.10 -27.35
N ASN A 71 -0.42 0.76 -27.73
CA ASN A 71 -0.80 0.96 -29.12
C ASN A 71 0.18 1.92 -29.84
N ASP A 72 0.17 1.93 -31.17
CA ASP A 72 1.09 2.74 -31.99
C ASP A 72 1.03 4.26 -31.72
N ASN A 73 -0.09 4.74 -31.16
CA ASN A 73 -0.32 6.16 -30.85
C ASN A 73 0.02 6.52 -29.39
N GLU A 74 0.48 5.56 -28.59
CA GLU A 74 0.80 5.77 -27.17
C GLU A 74 2.30 5.95 -26.97
N GLU A 75 2.68 7.00 -26.24
CA GLU A 75 4.06 7.23 -25.83
C GLU A 75 4.26 6.80 -24.38
N ILE A 76 5.26 5.94 -24.12
CA ILE A 76 5.68 5.60 -22.77
C ILE A 76 6.63 6.68 -22.25
N ILE A 77 6.18 7.39 -21.23
CA ILE A 77 6.97 8.38 -20.51
C ILE A 77 7.70 7.66 -19.37
N ASN A 78 9.02 7.78 -19.37
CA ASN A 78 9.89 7.06 -18.44
C ASN A 78 10.52 8.01 -17.40
N HIS A 79 10.12 7.84 -16.14
CA HIS A 79 10.76 8.49 -14.99
C HIS A 79 11.79 7.54 -14.37
N SER A 80 12.36 7.88 -13.21
CA SER A 80 13.46 7.12 -12.62
C SER A 80 13.01 5.79 -12.03
N ALA A 81 11.84 5.74 -11.39
CA ALA A 81 11.31 4.54 -10.74
C ALA A 81 9.88 4.16 -11.15
N MET A 82 9.30 4.90 -12.10
CA MET A 82 7.98 4.62 -12.65
C MET A 82 7.94 4.96 -14.14
N SER A 83 6.97 4.41 -14.86
CA SER A 83 6.69 4.72 -16.26
C SER A 83 5.19 4.84 -16.44
N LEU A 84 4.75 5.64 -17.40
CA LEU A 84 3.32 5.88 -17.61
C LEU A 84 2.99 6.12 -19.07
N VAL A 85 1.73 5.90 -19.43
CA VAL A 85 1.12 6.44 -20.65
C VAL A 85 0.12 7.51 -20.22
N TYR A 86 0.32 8.73 -20.70
CA TYR A 86 -0.54 9.86 -20.41
C TYR A 86 -1.69 9.96 -21.42
N SER A 87 -2.90 10.20 -20.93
CA SER A 87 -4.09 10.35 -21.77
C SER A 87 -4.51 11.82 -21.82
N GLU A 88 -4.11 12.54 -22.88
CA GLU A 88 -4.48 13.94 -23.14
C GLU A 88 -5.97 14.21 -22.99
N GLN A 89 -6.82 13.36 -23.58
CA GLN A 89 -8.27 13.51 -23.52
C GLN A 89 -8.83 13.59 -22.08
N HIS A 90 -8.13 12.94 -21.14
CA HIS A 90 -8.53 12.79 -19.75
C HIS A 90 -7.65 13.57 -18.76
N GLU A 91 -6.56 14.18 -19.25
CA GLU A 91 -5.57 14.96 -18.49
C GLU A 91 -5.03 14.20 -17.27
N GLN A 92 -4.81 12.90 -17.42
CA GLN A 92 -4.22 12.02 -16.41
C GLN A 92 -3.62 10.77 -17.07
N ALA A 93 -2.82 10.01 -16.33
CA ALA A 93 -2.30 8.74 -16.84
C ALA A 93 -3.44 7.73 -17.11
N LYS A 94 -3.33 7.03 -18.25
CA LYS A 94 -4.11 5.82 -18.54
C LYS A 94 -3.67 4.68 -17.62
N TRP A 95 -2.37 4.59 -17.38
CA TRP A 95 -1.75 3.70 -16.41
C TRP A 95 -0.40 4.25 -15.96
N VAL A 96 0.00 3.89 -14.75
CA VAL A 96 1.35 4.08 -14.21
C VAL A 96 1.87 2.72 -13.74
N ALA A 97 3.04 2.34 -14.21
CA ALA A 97 3.76 1.12 -13.84
C ALA A 97 4.97 1.44 -12.97
N HIS A 98 5.14 0.72 -11.87
CA HIS A 98 6.31 0.84 -10.99
C HIS A 98 6.64 -0.51 -10.33
N ILE A 99 7.79 -0.55 -9.64
CA ILE A 99 8.21 -1.74 -8.88
C ILE A 99 8.32 -1.39 -7.40
N ILE A 100 7.68 -2.17 -6.53
CA ILE A 100 7.92 -2.12 -5.08
C ILE A 100 9.11 -3.04 -4.76
N LEU A 101 10.24 -2.43 -4.42
CA LEU A 101 11.49 -3.13 -4.09
C LEU A 101 11.57 -3.48 -2.59
N PRO A 102 12.29 -4.56 -2.22
CA PRO A 102 12.67 -4.85 -0.83
C PRO A 102 13.35 -3.68 -0.09
N ASP A 103 14.00 -2.78 -0.82
CA ASP A 103 14.62 -1.57 -0.28
C ASP A 103 13.65 -0.72 0.54
N ILE A 104 12.33 -0.81 0.29
CA ILE A 104 11.34 -0.09 1.08
C ILE A 104 11.36 -0.48 2.57
N ILE A 105 11.84 -1.68 2.90
CA ILE A 105 11.98 -2.16 4.28
C ILE A 105 12.90 -1.24 5.10
N ASN A 106 13.95 -0.72 4.45
CA ASN A 106 14.93 0.18 5.06
C ASN A 106 14.76 1.64 4.61
N GLY A 107 13.70 1.93 3.84
CA GLY A 107 13.41 3.26 3.33
C GLY A 107 13.07 4.25 4.45
N LYS A 108 13.75 5.40 4.45
CA LYS A 108 13.62 6.41 5.51
C LYS A 108 13.10 7.75 5.00
N GLU A 109 13.04 7.94 3.69
CA GLU A 109 12.63 9.21 3.12
C GLU A 109 11.19 9.56 3.52
N GLY A 110 11.00 10.83 3.84
CA GLY A 110 9.70 11.39 4.19
C GLY A 110 8.97 11.92 2.95
N ARG A 111 7.68 12.20 3.11
CA ARG A 111 6.88 12.88 2.08
C ARG A 111 7.49 14.26 1.77
N THR A 112 7.75 14.54 0.50
CA THR A 112 8.20 15.86 0.03
C THR A 112 7.04 16.81 -0.21
N ASN A 113 5.90 16.30 -0.71
CA ASN A 113 4.74 17.10 -1.12
C ASN A 113 5.10 18.20 -2.15
N ASP A 114 6.11 17.95 -2.98
CA ASP A 114 6.63 18.83 -4.03
C ASP A 114 5.89 18.61 -5.37
N PHE A 115 4.56 18.76 -5.32
CA PHE A 115 3.70 18.62 -6.48
C PHE A 115 4.08 19.59 -7.59
N ARG A 116 4.27 19.07 -8.81
CA ARG A 116 4.69 19.87 -9.96
C ARG A 116 4.26 19.24 -11.27
N GLU A 117 4.23 20.08 -12.31
CA GLU A 117 3.96 19.65 -13.68
C GLU A 117 5.03 18.68 -14.18
N ASP A 118 4.63 17.78 -15.08
CA ASP A 118 5.54 16.84 -15.70
C ASP A 118 6.06 17.35 -17.03
N SER A 119 7.32 17.82 -17.04
CA SER A 119 7.98 18.32 -18.24
C SER A 119 8.29 17.24 -19.29
N LEU A 120 8.09 15.96 -18.96
CA LEU A 120 8.18 14.87 -19.93
C LEU A 120 6.89 14.69 -20.71
N VAL A 121 5.73 15.14 -20.20
CA VAL A 121 4.48 15.23 -20.96
C VAL A 121 4.55 16.50 -21.83
N LYS A 122 4.86 16.35 -23.13
CA LYS A 122 5.20 17.49 -24.02
C LYS A 122 4.04 18.43 -24.33
N THR A 123 2.83 17.90 -24.25
CA THR A 123 1.54 18.55 -24.37
C THR A 123 1.13 19.33 -23.12
N GLY A 124 1.82 19.11 -21.99
CA GLY A 124 1.46 19.61 -20.67
C GLY A 124 0.72 18.57 -19.84
N SER A 125 0.83 18.67 -18.52
CA SER A 125 0.07 17.83 -17.59
C SER A 125 -0.95 18.66 -16.82
N ALA A 126 -1.84 17.99 -16.10
CA ALA A 126 -2.59 18.61 -15.01
C ALA A 126 -1.68 19.39 -14.04
N THR A 127 -2.28 20.32 -13.30
CA THR A 127 -1.57 21.28 -12.44
C THR A 127 -2.29 21.47 -11.09
N GLU A 128 -1.75 22.32 -10.22
CA GLU A 128 -2.38 22.62 -8.92
C GLU A 128 -3.80 23.19 -9.07
N ILE A 129 -3.99 24.06 -10.06
CA ILE A 129 -5.26 24.75 -10.29
C ILE A 129 -6.35 23.86 -10.90
N ASP A 130 -6.05 22.59 -11.18
CA ASP A 130 -7.06 21.58 -11.52
C ASP A 130 -7.75 20.98 -10.31
N TYR A 131 -7.17 21.14 -9.11
CA TYR A 131 -7.65 20.50 -7.87
C TYR A 131 -8.16 21.51 -6.84
N PHE A 132 -7.55 22.69 -6.78
CA PHE A 132 -7.95 23.74 -5.85
C PHE A 132 -7.41 25.11 -6.28
N LEU A 133 -8.05 26.18 -5.80
CA LEU A 133 -7.49 27.52 -5.86
C LEU A 133 -6.73 27.82 -4.57
N LYS A 134 -5.58 28.49 -4.72
CA LYS A 134 -4.72 28.90 -3.62
C LYS A 134 -4.53 30.41 -3.63
N THR A 135 -5.04 31.09 -2.61
CA THR A 135 -4.99 32.56 -2.51
C THR A 135 -4.15 32.96 -1.31
N LYS A 136 -3.15 33.83 -1.51
CA LYS A 136 -2.38 34.39 -0.40
C LYS A 136 -3.16 35.51 0.27
N LYS A 137 -3.41 35.38 1.57
CA LYS A 137 -4.05 36.41 2.40
C LYS A 137 -3.06 37.51 2.80
N GLU A 138 -3.59 38.63 3.25
CA GLU A 138 -2.80 39.79 3.74
C GLU A 138 -1.87 39.42 4.90
N ASP A 139 -2.27 38.45 5.74
CA ASP A 139 -1.47 37.94 6.87
C ASP A 139 -0.33 36.98 6.44
N GLY A 140 -0.16 36.77 5.13
CA GLY A 140 0.85 35.89 4.55
C GLY A 140 0.47 34.41 4.52
N LYS A 141 -0.68 33.99 5.07
CA LYS A 141 -1.17 32.61 4.99
C LYS A 141 -1.87 32.33 3.67
N TYR A 142 -2.02 31.05 3.34
CA TYR A 142 -2.77 30.62 2.16
C TYR A 142 -4.17 30.15 2.53
N GLU A 143 -5.15 30.61 1.77
CA GLU A 143 -6.49 30.02 1.68
C GLU A 143 -6.52 28.99 0.58
N TYR A 144 -7.25 27.90 0.81
CA TYR A 144 -7.44 26.83 -0.17
C TYR A 144 -8.94 26.63 -0.40
N ASP A 145 -9.34 26.69 -1.67
CA ASP A 145 -10.69 26.39 -2.12
C ASP A 145 -10.64 25.13 -2.99
N GLY A 146 -10.90 23.99 -2.35
CA GLY A 146 -10.78 22.66 -2.95
C GLY A 146 -11.97 22.26 -3.81
N PHE A 147 -11.71 21.54 -4.89
CA PHE A 147 -12.75 21.11 -5.84
C PHE A 147 -13.36 19.75 -5.48
N GLY A 148 -13.05 19.22 -4.29
CA GLY A 148 -13.63 18.00 -3.75
C GLY A 148 -12.80 16.72 -3.94
N TYR A 149 -11.63 16.82 -4.57
CA TYR A 149 -10.76 15.67 -4.88
C TYR A 149 -9.35 15.87 -4.32
N ASP A 150 -8.79 14.78 -3.82
CA ASP A 150 -7.37 14.70 -3.54
C ASP A 150 -6.58 14.55 -4.85
N ARG A 151 -5.33 15.00 -4.82
CA ARG A 151 -4.30 14.61 -5.79
C ARG A 151 -3.84 13.19 -5.45
N GLY A 152 -4.65 12.21 -5.83
CA GLY A 152 -4.43 10.79 -5.54
C GLY A 152 -3.31 10.24 -6.40
N HIS A 153 -2.32 9.60 -5.78
CA HIS A 153 -1.21 8.99 -6.52
C HIS A 153 -1.66 7.68 -7.19
N LEU A 154 -1.16 7.40 -8.39
CA LEU A 154 -1.30 6.07 -9.01
C LEU A 154 -0.14 5.15 -8.61
N ALA A 155 1.09 5.64 -8.71
CA ALA A 155 2.27 5.08 -8.03
C ALA A 155 2.54 5.86 -6.73
N PRO A 156 2.27 5.27 -5.55
CA PRO A 156 2.26 6.02 -4.30
C PRO A 156 3.68 6.36 -3.81
N SER A 157 3.84 7.57 -3.27
CA SER A 157 5.13 8.04 -2.74
C SER A 157 5.74 7.12 -1.69
N ALA A 158 4.89 6.41 -0.95
CA ALA A 158 5.30 5.46 0.08
C ALA A 158 6.04 4.24 -0.47
N ASP A 159 5.90 3.89 -1.74
CA ASP A 159 6.63 2.78 -2.37
C ASP A 159 8.08 3.18 -2.74
N PHE A 160 8.39 4.48 -2.69
CA PHE A 160 9.67 5.05 -3.12
C PHE A 160 10.52 5.61 -1.98
N ARG A 161 10.19 5.34 -0.70
CA ARG A 161 10.91 5.92 0.46
C ARG A 161 12.38 5.50 0.60
N TRP A 162 12.86 4.64 -0.30
CA TRP A 162 14.26 4.24 -0.41
C TRP A 162 15.08 5.15 -1.33
N SER A 163 14.46 6.05 -2.10
CA SER A 163 15.12 6.98 -3.01
C SER A 163 14.47 8.37 -2.97
N LYS A 164 15.27 9.41 -2.70
CA LYS A 164 14.78 10.81 -2.71
C LYS A 164 14.26 11.21 -4.08
N LYS A 165 14.98 10.79 -5.13
CA LYS A 165 14.63 11.11 -6.52
C LYS A 165 13.32 10.45 -6.92
N ALA A 166 13.19 9.14 -6.71
CA ALA A 166 11.97 8.40 -7.03
C ALA A 166 10.76 8.95 -6.25
N LEU A 167 10.95 9.22 -4.94
CA LEU A 167 9.91 9.78 -4.11
C LEU A 167 9.46 11.17 -4.59
N SER A 168 10.39 12.06 -4.93
CA SER A 168 10.05 13.38 -5.51
C SER A 168 9.34 13.24 -6.86
N GLU A 169 9.78 12.34 -7.75
CA GLU A 169 9.12 12.11 -9.05
C GLU A 169 7.70 11.56 -8.90
N SER A 170 7.37 10.86 -7.81
CA SER A 170 5.99 10.41 -7.56
C SER A 170 4.99 11.57 -7.37
N TYR A 171 5.46 12.79 -7.09
CA TYR A 171 4.62 13.99 -6.93
C TYR A 171 4.34 14.73 -8.25
N LEU A 172 4.76 14.19 -9.40
CA LEU A 172 4.40 14.75 -10.71
C LEU A 172 2.89 14.63 -10.96
N TYR A 173 2.26 15.67 -11.51
CA TYR A 173 0.83 15.65 -11.80
C TYR A 173 0.42 14.61 -12.85
N SER A 174 1.34 14.15 -13.68
CA SER A 174 1.13 13.00 -14.58
C SER A 174 0.84 11.69 -13.82
N ASN A 175 1.29 11.58 -12.57
CA ASN A 175 1.01 10.47 -11.65
C ASN A 175 -0.19 10.74 -10.71
N MET A 176 -0.91 11.86 -10.92
CA MET A 176 -2.08 12.21 -10.11
C MET A 176 -3.38 11.90 -10.85
N SER A 177 -4.38 11.49 -10.08
CA SER A 177 -5.76 11.34 -10.53
C SER A 177 -6.74 11.82 -9.45
N PRO A 178 -7.89 12.40 -9.82
CA PRO A 178 -8.85 12.92 -8.85
C PRO A 178 -9.59 11.82 -8.09
N GLN A 179 -9.10 11.56 -6.89
CA GLN A 179 -9.66 10.58 -5.96
C GLN A 179 -10.46 11.28 -4.86
N LEU A 180 -11.61 10.72 -4.47
CA LEU A 180 -12.32 11.18 -3.28
C LEU A 180 -11.47 10.90 -2.03
N ALA A 181 -11.51 11.82 -1.06
CA ALA A 181 -10.68 11.70 0.14
C ALA A 181 -10.93 10.39 0.93
N ASP A 182 -12.19 9.97 1.06
CA ASP A 182 -12.58 8.71 1.72
C ASP A 182 -12.13 7.45 0.96
N PHE A 183 -11.88 7.57 -0.35
CA PHE A 183 -11.31 6.51 -1.16
C PHE A 183 -9.79 6.48 -1.01
N ASN A 184 -9.12 7.59 -1.37
CA ASN A 184 -7.67 7.75 -1.37
C ASN A 184 -7.04 7.46 -0.01
N ARG A 185 -7.56 8.10 1.05
CA ARG A 185 -7.04 8.01 2.41
C ARG A 185 -7.61 6.82 3.19
N GLY A 186 -8.55 6.10 2.58
CA GLY A 186 -9.20 4.92 3.13
C GLY A 186 -8.71 3.66 2.43
N LYS A 187 -9.64 2.96 1.77
CA LYS A 187 -9.38 1.61 1.25
C LYS A 187 -8.35 1.53 0.13
N TRP A 188 -8.12 2.62 -0.61
CA TRP A 188 -7.03 2.66 -1.58
C TRP A 188 -5.67 2.66 -0.89
N GLY A 189 -5.47 3.53 0.11
CA GLY A 189 -4.27 3.51 0.97
C GLY A 189 -4.09 2.18 1.71
N ASP A 190 -5.16 1.59 2.23
CA ASP A 190 -5.11 0.26 2.86
C ASP A 190 -4.60 -0.82 1.88
N LEU A 191 -5.04 -0.79 0.61
CA LEU A 191 -4.56 -1.71 -0.44
C LEU A 191 -3.06 -1.51 -0.69
N GLU A 192 -2.62 -0.26 -0.79
CA GLU A 192 -1.19 0.04 -0.94
C GLU A 192 -0.37 -0.47 0.25
N ASP A 193 -0.90 -0.39 1.48
CA ASP A 193 -0.29 -0.95 2.68
C ASP A 193 -0.22 -2.48 2.64
N VAL A 194 -1.25 -3.16 2.12
CA VAL A 194 -1.24 -4.62 1.92
C VAL A 194 -0.09 -5.02 0.99
N LEU A 195 0.10 -4.32 -0.13
CA LEU A 195 1.16 -4.65 -1.10
C LEU A 195 2.56 -4.40 -0.54
N ARG A 196 2.77 -3.31 0.21
CA ARG A 196 4.03 -3.11 0.96
C ARG A 196 4.21 -4.21 2.01
N GLY A 197 3.14 -4.54 2.75
CA GLY A 197 3.03 -5.66 3.70
C GLY A 197 3.54 -6.98 3.15
N TYR A 198 3.21 -7.27 1.90
CA TYR A 198 3.67 -8.46 1.19
C TYR A 198 5.19 -8.49 1.01
N ILE A 199 5.82 -7.37 0.64
CA ILE A 199 7.30 -7.27 0.54
C ILE A 199 7.98 -7.48 1.89
N TYR A 200 7.43 -6.95 2.99
CA TYR A 200 7.97 -7.22 4.33
C TYR A 200 7.95 -8.72 4.68
N SER A 201 6.94 -9.45 4.22
CA SER A 201 6.79 -10.89 4.45
C SER A 201 7.60 -11.73 3.46
N ASN A 202 8.00 -11.16 2.32
CA ASN A 202 8.72 -11.81 1.23
C ASN A 202 9.92 -10.95 0.77
N PRO A 203 10.93 -10.72 1.64
CA PRO A 203 12.00 -9.75 1.36
C PRO A 203 12.96 -10.15 0.21
N SER A 204 12.78 -11.35 -0.35
CA SER A 204 13.56 -11.86 -1.48
C SER A 204 12.91 -11.61 -2.84
N THR A 205 11.74 -10.96 -2.89
CA THR A 205 11.03 -10.66 -4.15
C THR A 205 10.76 -9.17 -4.33
N GLN A 206 10.32 -8.78 -5.52
CA GLN A 206 9.83 -7.45 -5.84
C GLN A 206 8.45 -7.55 -6.49
N LEU A 207 7.64 -6.50 -6.35
CA LEU A 207 6.31 -6.47 -6.96
C LEU A 207 6.29 -5.55 -8.17
N TYR A 208 5.88 -6.07 -9.32
CA TYR A 208 5.54 -5.28 -10.49
C TYR A 208 4.08 -4.83 -10.33
N VAL A 209 3.86 -3.52 -10.34
CA VAL A 209 2.55 -2.93 -10.07
C VAL A 209 2.18 -2.02 -11.23
N VAL A 210 0.99 -2.20 -11.78
CA VAL A 210 0.39 -1.25 -12.72
C VAL A 210 -0.92 -0.76 -12.13
N SER A 211 -1.10 0.55 -12.09
CA SER A 211 -2.29 1.20 -11.52
C SER A 211 -2.85 2.23 -12.47
N GLY A 212 -4.17 2.38 -12.49
CA GLY A 212 -4.80 3.39 -13.32
C GLY A 212 -6.28 3.58 -13.03
N PRO A 213 -6.88 4.63 -13.59
CA PRO A 213 -8.32 4.80 -13.62
C PRO A 213 -8.99 3.99 -14.74
N LEU A 214 -10.25 3.59 -14.55
CA LEU A 214 -11.09 3.16 -15.67
C LEU A 214 -11.61 4.39 -16.42
N LEU A 215 -11.00 4.66 -17.58
CA LEU A 215 -11.28 5.83 -18.42
C LEU A 215 -12.29 5.53 -19.52
N ASN A 216 -13.18 6.48 -19.78
CA ASN A 216 -14.07 6.49 -20.93
C ASN A 216 -14.61 7.91 -21.18
N ASP A 217 -15.11 8.14 -22.39
CA ASP A 217 -15.54 9.45 -22.87
C ASP A 217 -16.74 10.05 -22.11
N SER A 218 -17.49 9.22 -21.36
CA SER A 218 -18.66 9.66 -20.59
C SER A 218 -18.33 10.16 -19.18
N LEU A 219 -17.07 10.09 -18.76
CA LEU A 219 -16.67 10.52 -17.43
C LEU A 219 -16.90 12.03 -17.23
N PRO A 220 -17.44 12.45 -16.08
CA PRO A 220 -17.51 13.86 -15.74
C PRO A 220 -16.09 14.42 -15.60
N LYS A 221 -15.94 15.73 -15.78
CA LYS A 221 -14.67 16.44 -15.64
C LYS A 221 -14.73 17.38 -14.44
N ILE A 222 -13.59 17.70 -13.84
CA ILE A 222 -13.52 18.71 -12.78
C ILE A 222 -13.89 20.07 -13.40
N GLU A 223 -15.13 20.51 -13.18
CA GLU A 223 -15.69 21.67 -13.85
C GLU A 223 -14.88 22.95 -13.60
N ARG A 224 -14.35 23.09 -12.39
CA ARG A 224 -13.55 24.26 -11.96
C ARG A 224 -12.08 24.18 -12.37
N GLY A 225 -11.60 23.01 -12.79
CA GLY A 225 -10.22 22.82 -13.25
C GLY A 225 -9.99 23.43 -14.64
N VAL A 226 -8.77 23.85 -14.92
CA VAL A 226 -8.42 24.52 -16.18
C VAL A 226 -8.27 23.52 -17.33
N ASN A 227 -7.66 22.37 -17.06
CA ASN A 227 -7.41 21.31 -18.03
C ASN A 227 -8.62 20.35 -18.17
N LYS A 228 -9.61 20.46 -17.28
CA LYS A 228 -10.80 19.60 -17.27
C LYS A 228 -10.45 18.11 -17.11
N VAL A 229 -9.63 17.81 -16.10
CA VAL A 229 -9.27 16.44 -15.70
C VAL A 229 -10.54 15.61 -15.49
N SER A 230 -10.58 14.42 -16.10
CA SER A 230 -11.72 13.50 -15.95
C SER A 230 -11.76 12.92 -14.54
N ILE A 231 -12.96 12.63 -14.03
CA ILE A 231 -13.20 12.08 -12.68
C ILE A 231 -13.57 10.60 -12.84
N PRO A 232 -12.63 9.67 -12.60
CA PRO A 232 -12.89 8.24 -12.74
C PRO A 232 -13.90 7.73 -11.71
N LYS A 233 -14.78 6.82 -12.15
CA LYS A 233 -15.70 6.11 -11.26
C LYS A 233 -15.04 4.94 -10.53
N TYR A 234 -13.99 4.37 -11.12
CA TYR A 234 -13.27 3.22 -10.61
C TYR A 234 -11.77 3.38 -10.88
N TYR A 235 -10.98 2.76 -10.01
CA TYR A 235 -9.54 2.57 -10.16
C TYR A 235 -9.21 1.10 -10.15
N TYR A 236 -8.15 0.73 -10.85
CA TYR A 236 -7.61 -0.61 -10.83
C TYR A 236 -6.15 -0.62 -10.40
N LYS A 237 -5.73 -1.79 -9.90
CA LYS A 237 -4.33 -2.11 -9.64
C LYS A 237 -4.11 -3.57 -9.97
N VAL A 238 -3.15 -3.88 -10.83
CA VAL A 238 -2.67 -5.24 -11.09
C VAL A 238 -1.27 -5.39 -10.51
N VAL A 239 -1.01 -6.55 -9.93
CA VAL A 239 0.22 -6.82 -9.19
C VAL A 239 0.74 -8.20 -9.55
N MET A 240 2.04 -8.28 -9.82
CA MET A 240 2.74 -9.54 -10.09
C MET A 240 3.98 -9.68 -9.21
N ASP A 241 4.13 -10.87 -8.62
CA ASP A 241 5.36 -11.40 -8.05
C ASP A 241 5.86 -12.53 -8.97
N ILE A 242 6.79 -12.20 -9.86
CA ILE A 242 7.33 -13.16 -10.84
C ILE A 242 8.10 -14.31 -10.18
N THR A 243 8.77 -14.05 -9.05
CA THR A 243 9.58 -15.05 -8.33
C THR A 243 8.72 -16.17 -7.80
N ASN A 244 7.57 -15.80 -7.21
CA ASN A 244 6.63 -16.76 -6.62
C ASN A 244 5.48 -17.13 -7.56
N LYS A 245 5.47 -16.61 -8.80
CA LYS A 245 4.45 -16.85 -9.84
C LYS A 245 3.03 -16.55 -9.35
N LYS A 246 2.89 -15.42 -8.67
CA LYS A 246 1.62 -14.94 -8.12
C LYS A 246 1.22 -13.66 -8.82
N ALA A 247 -0.06 -13.54 -9.14
CA ALA A 247 -0.62 -12.28 -9.59
C ALA A 247 -2.03 -12.06 -9.07
N ILE A 248 -2.48 -10.81 -9.06
CA ILE A 248 -3.81 -10.41 -8.62
C ILE A 248 -4.18 -9.05 -9.21
N GLY A 249 -5.46 -8.88 -9.51
CA GLY A 249 -6.06 -7.60 -9.87
C GLY A 249 -6.98 -7.06 -8.78
N PHE A 250 -7.19 -5.75 -8.79
CA PHE A 250 -8.20 -5.08 -7.97
C PHE A 250 -8.95 -4.07 -8.83
N ILE A 251 -10.27 -3.97 -8.66
CA ILE A 251 -11.11 -2.90 -9.22
C ILE A 251 -11.94 -2.30 -8.10
N MET A 252 -11.73 -1.03 -7.79
CA MET A 252 -12.32 -0.36 -6.63
C MET A 252 -13.08 0.91 -7.03
N PRO A 253 -14.31 1.13 -6.54
CA PRO A 253 -15.06 2.35 -6.83
C PRO A 253 -14.41 3.56 -6.15
N ASN A 254 -14.36 4.70 -6.85
CA ASN A 254 -13.90 5.99 -6.33
C ASN A 254 -14.94 6.59 -5.38
N THR A 255 -15.19 5.91 -4.26
CA THR A 255 -16.16 6.25 -3.22
C THR A 255 -15.63 5.85 -1.86
N LYS A 256 -16.33 6.24 -0.79
CA LYS A 256 -16.13 5.59 0.51
C LYS A 256 -16.45 4.10 0.40
N ILE A 257 -15.49 3.24 0.73
CA ILE A 257 -15.63 1.79 0.69
C ILE A 257 -15.71 1.26 2.12
N GLU A 258 -16.82 0.61 2.45
CA GLU A 258 -17.00 -0.07 3.75
C GLU A 258 -16.62 -1.54 3.69
N TYR A 259 -16.70 -2.16 2.50
CA TYR A 259 -16.35 -3.57 2.33
C TYR A 259 -14.82 -3.79 2.44
N PRO A 260 -14.41 -4.98 2.91
CA PRO A 260 -13.00 -5.38 2.94
C PRO A 260 -12.36 -5.41 1.55
N ILE A 261 -11.03 -5.27 1.47
CA ILE A 261 -10.30 -5.27 0.19
C ILE A 261 -10.51 -6.57 -0.60
N ILE A 262 -10.63 -7.72 0.09
CA ILE A 262 -10.87 -9.02 -0.54
C ILE A 262 -12.13 -9.03 -1.43
N ASN A 263 -13.12 -8.17 -1.18
CA ASN A 263 -14.32 -8.05 -2.00
C ASN A 263 -14.07 -7.39 -3.38
N PHE A 264 -12.91 -6.78 -3.58
CA PHE A 264 -12.53 -6.08 -4.79
C PHE A 264 -11.38 -6.77 -5.54
N ALA A 265 -10.90 -7.90 -5.01
CA ALA A 265 -9.91 -8.74 -5.66
C ALA A 265 -10.55 -9.46 -6.87
N VAL A 266 -9.88 -9.37 -8.00
CA VAL A 266 -10.26 -9.99 -9.28
C VAL A 266 -9.03 -10.61 -9.93
N SER A 267 -9.23 -11.37 -10.99
CA SER A 267 -8.15 -11.81 -11.88
C SER A 267 -7.60 -10.64 -12.70
N ILE A 268 -6.39 -10.77 -13.25
CA ILE A 268 -5.87 -9.76 -14.18
C ILE A 268 -6.70 -9.76 -15.46
N ASN A 269 -7.11 -10.93 -15.97
CA ASN A 269 -8.01 -11.06 -17.13
C ASN A 269 -9.30 -10.22 -16.97
N GLU A 270 -9.86 -10.15 -15.76
CA GLU A 270 -11.02 -9.29 -15.49
C GLU A 270 -10.69 -7.79 -15.55
N VAL A 271 -9.49 -7.39 -15.12
CA VAL A 271 -9.00 -6.01 -15.27
C VAL A 271 -8.71 -5.68 -16.73
N GLU A 272 -8.10 -6.58 -17.49
CA GLU A 272 -7.88 -6.43 -18.93
C GLU A 272 -9.20 -6.24 -19.67
N LYS A 273 -10.19 -7.09 -19.37
CA LYS A 273 -11.54 -6.96 -19.94
C LYS A 273 -12.17 -5.59 -19.63
N ALA A 274 -11.93 -5.04 -18.44
CA ALA A 274 -12.46 -3.75 -18.02
C ALA A 274 -11.72 -2.54 -18.63
N THR A 275 -10.43 -2.71 -18.93
CA THR A 275 -9.53 -1.61 -19.34
C THR A 275 -9.22 -1.60 -20.84
N GLY A 276 -9.31 -2.76 -21.50
CA GLY A 276 -8.76 -3.00 -22.83
C GLY A 276 -7.23 -2.94 -22.89
N ILE A 277 -6.56 -3.08 -21.75
CA ILE A 277 -5.08 -3.08 -21.65
C ILE A 277 -4.64 -4.53 -21.48
N ASP A 278 -3.61 -4.91 -22.23
CA ASP A 278 -2.91 -6.19 -22.15
C ASP A 278 -1.73 -6.01 -21.19
N PHE A 279 -1.84 -6.55 -19.98
CA PHE A 279 -0.85 -6.43 -18.91
C PHE A 279 0.16 -7.56 -19.02
N PHE A 280 1.40 -7.33 -18.56
CA PHE A 280 2.43 -8.37 -18.47
C PHE A 280 2.74 -9.18 -19.77
N TYR A 281 2.25 -8.73 -20.94
CA TYR A 281 2.42 -9.26 -22.32
C TYR A 281 3.81 -9.72 -22.77
N GLN A 282 4.86 -9.39 -22.01
CA GLN A 282 6.24 -9.75 -22.29
C GLN A 282 6.65 -11.08 -21.65
N LEU A 283 5.78 -11.68 -20.82
CA LEU A 283 5.97 -13.02 -20.31
C LEU A 283 5.71 -14.05 -21.40
N ASP A 284 6.17 -15.28 -21.17
CA ASP A 284 5.78 -16.41 -22.00
C ASP A 284 4.26 -16.65 -21.85
N ASP A 285 3.53 -16.83 -22.96
CA ASP A 285 2.06 -16.99 -22.98
C ASP A 285 1.52 -18.00 -21.95
N GLU A 286 2.21 -19.14 -21.75
CA GLU A 286 1.80 -20.15 -20.77
C GLU A 286 1.93 -19.65 -19.32
N LEU A 287 2.98 -18.87 -19.03
CA LEU A 287 3.18 -18.28 -17.72
C LEU A 287 2.19 -17.15 -17.47
N GLU A 288 1.97 -16.30 -18.47
CA GLU A 288 0.99 -15.21 -18.45
C GLU A 288 -0.41 -15.73 -18.12
N GLU A 289 -0.97 -16.61 -18.94
CA GLU A 289 -2.32 -17.17 -18.73
C GLU A 289 -2.46 -17.83 -17.34
N LYS A 290 -1.40 -18.50 -16.88
CA LYS A 290 -1.38 -19.14 -15.57
C LYS A 290 -1.42 -18.14 -14.40
N ILE A 291 -0.78 -16.97 -14.52
CA ILE A 291 -0.77 -15.99 -13.43
C ILE A 291 -1.97 -15.06 -13.52
N GLU A 292 -2.41 -14.71 -14.72
CA GLU A 292 -3.44 -13.69 -14.91
C GLU A 292 -4.86 -14.18 -14.59
N THR A 293 -5.08 -15.50 -14.62
CA THR A 293 -6.31 -16.16 -14.13
C THR A 293 -6.40 -16.25 -12.61
N GLN A 294 -5.32 -15.97 -11.88
CA GLN A 294 -5.31 -16.05 -10.41
C GLN A 294 -6.04 -14.86 -9.77
N ASN A 295 -6.73 -15.13 -8.67
CA ASN A 295 -7.37 -14.10 -7.84
C ASN A 295 -7.27 -14.41 -6.33
N ASN A 296 -6.30 -15.23 -5.92
CA ASN A 296 -6.19 -15.71 -4.55
C ASN A 296 -5.66 -14.62 -3.60
N TYR A 297 -6.54 -13.77 -3.10
CA TYR A 297 -6.20 -12.69 -2.15
C TYR A 297 -5.44 -13.18 -0.91
N LYS A 298 -5.65 -14.42 -0.47
CA LYS A 298 -4.98 -14.99 0.72
C LYS A 298 -3.47 -15.12 0.55
N ASP A 299 -2.99 -15.17 -0.68
CA ASP A 299 -1.57 -15.19 -0.97
C ASP A 299 -0.87 -13.86 -0.70
N TRP A 300 -1.63 -12.77 -0.61
CA TRP A 300 -1.14 -11.39 -0.52
C TRP A 300 -1.19 -10.80 0.89
N VAL A 301 -1.73 -11.54 1.85
CA VAL A 301 -1.91 -11.09 3.23
C VAL A 301 -1.12 -11.95 4.22
N PRO A 302 -0.79 -11.41 5.41
CA PRO A 302 -0.09 -12.18 6.44
C PRO A 302 -0.92 -13.37 6.95
N GLU A 303 -0.27 -14.34 7.59
CA GLU A 303 -0.89 -15.57 8.12
C GLU A 303 -2.15 -15.33 8.97
N LYS A 304 -2.17 -14.24 9.76
CA LYS A 304 -3.31 -13.92 10.62
C LYS A 304 -4.60 -13.62 9.84
N GLN A 305 -4.47 -13.14 8.61
CA GLN A 305 -5.57 -12.74 7.73
C GLN A 305 -5.90 -13.80 6.67
N LYS A 306 -5.15 -14.91 6.56
CA LYS A 306 -5.43 -15.95 5.55
C LYS A 306 -6.77 -16.66 5.73
N ASN A 307 -7.35 -16.60 6.93
CA ASN A 307 -8.67 -17.14 7.23
C ASN A 307 -9.80 -16.14 6.99
N ASP A 308 -9.47 -14.88 6.68
CA ASP A 308 -10.47 -13.88 6.33
C ASP A 308 -11.24 -14.33 5.08
N ILE A 309 -12.53 -14.03 5.07
CA ILE A 309 -13.41 -14.26 3.94
C ILE A 309 -14.26 -13.02 3.66
N PRO A 310 -14.76 -12.86 2.43
CA PRO A 310 -15.71 -11.79 2.13
C PRO A 310 -16.97 -11.93 3.01
N PRO A 311 -17.47 -10.83 3.60
CA PRO A 311 -18.77 -10.82 4.25
C PRO A 311 -19.88 -11.20 3.28
N LEU A 312 -20.94 -11.82 3.80
CA LEU A 312 -22.10 -12.21 3.01
C LEU A 312 -22.74 -10.99 2.29
N TYR A 313 -23.15 -11.20 1.05
CA TYR A 313 -23.78 -10.15 0.24
C TYR A 313 -25.17 -9.84 0.79
N GLN A 314 -25.40 -8.58 1.17
CA GLN A 314 -26.62 -8.21 1.88
C GLN A 314 -27.92 -8.51 1.12
N PRO A 315 -28.04 -8.25 -0.20
CA PRO A 315 -29.25 -8.59 -0.96
C PRO A 315 -29.64 -10.07 -0.96
N ASP A 316 -28.69 -10.99 -0.74
CA ASP A 316 -28.95 -12.43 -0.70
C ASP A 316 -29.47 -12.89 0.66
N LEU A 317 -29.39 -12.02 1.69
CA LEU A 317 -29.83 -12.34 3.04
C LEU A 317 -31.35 -12.18 3.22
N PRO A 318 -31.99 -13.03 4.03
CA PRO A 318 -33.41 -12.89 4.35
C PRO A 318 -33.76 -11.52 4.95
N LYS A 319 -35.00 -11.08 4.76
CA LYS A 319 -35.49 -9.82 5.34
C LYS A 319 -35.28 -9.78 6.86
N GLY A 320 -34.61 -8.74 7.35
CA GLY A 320 -34.31 -8.55 8.78
C GLY A 320 -33.04 -9.25 9.27
N VAL A 321 -32.28 -9.88 8.36
CA VAL A 321 -30.93 -10.39 8.60
C VAL A 321 -29.94 -9.44 7.95
N TYR A 322 -28.89 -9.07 8.68
CA TYR A 322 -27.90 -8.08 8.27
C TYR A 322 -26.52 -8.73 8.23
N ASN A 323 -25.67 -8.37 7.27
CA ASN A 323 -24.29 -8.84 7.25
C ASN A 323 -23.44 -8.13 8.33
N THR A 324 -22.23 -8.63 8.55
CA THR A 324 -21.28 -8.08 9.52
C THR A 324 -20.87 -6.63 9.23
N ILE A 325 -20.88 -6.18 7.98
CA ILE A 325 -20.59 -4.79 7.60
C ILE A 325 -21.67 -3.84 8.13
N GLN A 326 -22.94 -4.22 7.98
CA GLN A 326 -24.05 -3.41 8.43
C GLN A 326 -24.18 -3.34 9.96
N ALA A 327 -23.56 -4.28 10.69
CA ALA A 327 -23.56 -4.32 12.15
C ALA A 327 -23.09 -3.00 12.78
N LYS A 328 -22.10 -2.32 12.18
CA LYS A 328 -21.57 -1.06 12.69
C LYS A 328 -22.61 0.06 12.76
N ARG A 329 -23.53 0.11 11.80
CA ARG A 329 -24.62 1.09 11.75
C ARG A 329 -25.77 0.76 12.70
N LEU A 330 -25.81 -0.47 13.21
CA LEU A 330 -26.86 -0.99 14.09
C LEU A 330 -26.44 -0.97 15.57
N MET A 331 -25.21 -0.54 15.89
CA MET A 331 -24.72 -0.40 17.26
C MET A 331 -25.53 0.61 18.07
N GLY A 332 -25.68 0.36 19.37
CA GLY A 332 -26.36 1.27 20.29
C GLY A 332 -27.89 1.28 20.15
N GLY A 333 -28.44 0.50 19.22
CA GLY A 333 -29.88 0.29 19.09
C GLY A 333 -30.44 -0.56 20.23
N ASN A 334 -31.69 -0.28 20.61
CA ASN A 334 -32.40 -1.06 21.65
C ASN A 334 -32.97 -2.39 21.13
N ASN A 335 -33.03 -2.57 19.81
CA ASN A 335 -33.65 -3.72 19.17
C ASN A 335 -32.67 -4.88 19.03
N LYS A 336 -33.19 -6.10 19.18
CA LYS A 336 -32.44 -7.29 18.77
C LYS A 336 -32.46 -7.39 17.25
N VAL A 337 -31.31 -7.61 16.65
CA VAL A 337 -31.12 -7.82 15.21
C VAL A 337 -30.44 -9.17 14.99
N THR A 338 -30.58 -9.72 13.78
CA THR A 338 -29.88 -10.94 13.38
C THR A 338 -28.71 -10.56 12.48
N ILE A 339 -27.50 -10.99 12.84
CA ILE A 339 -26.28 -10.80 12.08
C ILE A 339 -25.85 -12.11 11.45
N ALA A 340 -25.57 -12.10 10.16
CA ALA A 340 -25.08 -13.25 9.42
C ALA A 340 -23.59 -13.07 9.09
N GLY A 341 -22.81 -14.13 9.29
CA GLY A 341 -21.41 -14.20 8.90
C GLY A 341 -20.81 -15.56 9.21
N THR A 342 -19.56 -15.76 8.83
CA THR A 342 -18.82 -17.00 9.08
C THR A 342 -17.79 -16.79 10.17
N VAL A 343 -17.73 -17.70 11.14
CA VAL A 343 -16.72 -17.60 12.20
C VAL A 343 -15.35 -17.95 11.62
N VAL A 344 -14.46 -16.97 11.49
CA VAL A 344 -13.10 -17.17 10.95
C VAL A 344 -12.04 -17.32 12.03
N SER A 345 -12.38 -16.97 13.27
CA SER A 345 -11.49 -17.02 14.42
C SER A 345 -12.28 -17.24 15.69
N ALA A 346 -11.74 -18.09 16.56
CA ALA A 346 -12.30 -18.39 17.87
C ALA A 346 -11.15 -18.40 18.89
N LYS A 347 -11.29 -17.61 19.95
CA LYS A 347 -10.25 -17.45 20.97
C LYS A 347 -10.84 -17.48 22.37
N GLU A 348 -10.22 -18.28 23.23
CA GLU A 348 -10.44 -18.21 24.67
C GLU A 348 -9.42 -17.27 25.32
N THR A 349 -9.89 -16.42 26.23
CA THR A 349 -9.03 -15.55 27.06
C THR A 349 -8.53 -16.30 28.29
N ARG A 350 -7.52 -15.75 28.97
CA ARG A 350 -7.01 -16.32 30.24
C ARG A 350 -8.09 -16.46 31.33
N ASN A 351 -9.14 -15.64 31.26
CA ASN A 351 -10.25 -15.65 32.22
C ASN A 351 -11.39 -16.59 31.78
N GLY A 352 -11.23 -17.34 30.69
CA GLY A 352 -12.20 -18.30 30.17
C GLY A 352 -13.36 -17.68 29.39
N HIS A 353 -13.25 -16.42 28.96
CA HIS A 353 -14.20 -15.83 28.01
C HIS A 353 -13.87 -16.24 26.59
N VAL A 354 -14.88 -16.53 25.78
CA VAL A 354 -14.74 -16.90 24.38
C VAL A 354 -15.12 -15.73 23.49
N PHE A 355 -14.27 -15.41 22.53
CA PHE A 355 -14.52 -14.42 21.48
C PHE A 355 -14.46 -15.09 20.12
N LEU A 356 -15.47 -14.83 19.28
CA LEU A 356 -15.56 -15.34 17.92
C LEU A 356 -15.62 -14.15 16.96
N ASN A 357 -14.71 -14.08 16.00
CA ASN A 357 -14.76 -13.02 14.98
C ASN A 357 -15.43 -13.58 13.72
N LEU A 358 -16.36 -12.79 13.16
CA LEU A 358 -17.06 -13.15 11.93
C LEU A 358 -16.44 -12.43 10.73
N ASP A 359 -16.29 -13.18 9.64
CA ASP A 359 -15.77 -12.84 8.31
C ASP A 359 -14.31 -12.37 8.26
N LEU A 360 -13.90 -11.47 9.16
CA LEU A 360 -12.53 -10.96 9.24
C LEU A 360 -11.92 -11.24 10.62
N ASN A 361 -10.65 -11.63 10.64
CA ASN A 361 -9.90 -11.93 11.85
C ASN A 361 -9.22 -10.67 12.42
N TYR A 362 -8.83 -10.73 13.69
CA TYR A 362 -8.06 -9.68 14.34
C TYR A 362 -6.71 -9.47 13.63
N PRO A 363 -6.24 -8.22 13.43
CA PRO A 363 -6.79 -6.96 13.94
C PRO A 363 -7.92 -6.35 13.09
N ASN A 364 -8.20 -6.88 11.91
CA ASN A 364 -9.11 -6.29 10.92
C ASN A 364 -10.57 -6.71 11.10
N HIS A 365 -10.88 -7.47 12.14
CA HIS A 365 -12.23 -7.91 12.46
C HIS A 365 -13.25 -6.77 12.40
N ILE A 366 -14.47 -7.10 11.95
CA ILE A 366 -15.56 -6.14 11.74
C ILE A 366 -16.78 -6.42 12.62
N PHE A 367 -16.84 -7.64 13.18
CA PHE A 367 -17.90 -8.06 14.08
C PHE A 367 -17.39 -9.16 15.02
N THR A 368 -17.73 -9.03 16.30
CA THR A 368 -17.30 -9.95 17.36
C THR A 368 -18.49 -10.51 18.11
N ILE A 369 -18.48 -11.80 18.36
CA ILE A 369 -19.35 -12.45 19.34
C ILE A 369 -18.54 -12.65 20.62
N ALA A 370 -19.10 -12.22 21.76
CA ALA A 370 -18.53 -12.45 23.08
C ALA A 370 -19.41 -13.41 23.88
N ILE A 371 -18.82 -14.46 24.44
CA ILE A 371 -19.46 -15.40 25.35
C ILE A 371 -18.68 -15.38 26.66
N TRP A 372 -19.29 -14.79 27.69
CA TRP A 372 -18.68 -14.73 29.02
C TRP A 372 -18.60 -16.13 29.64
N LYS A 373 -17.63 -16.35 30.54
CA LYS A 373 -17.32 -17.67 31.09
C LYS A 373 -18.54 -18.28 31.78
N GLN A 374 -19.28 -17.46 32.52
CA GLN A 374 -20.50 -17.86 33.23
C GLN A 374 -21.64 -18.25 32.30
N ASN A 375 -21.62 -17.84 31.03
CA ASN A 375 -22.66 -18.18 30.06
C ASN A 375 -22.34 -19.46 29.28
N LEU A 376 -21.09 -19.93 29.30
CA LEU A 376 -20.69 -21.17 28.61
C LEU A 376 -21.44 -22.41 29.10
N VAL A 377 -21.93 -22.41 30.35
CA VAL A 377 -22.76 -23.50 30.87
C VAL A 377 -24.12 -23.65 30.15
N ASN A 378 -24.54 -22.62 29.41
CA ASN A 378 -25.78 -22.59 28.65
C ASN A 378 -25.59 -23.02 27.17
N PHE A 379 -24.45 -23.64 26.85
CA PHE A 379 -24.13 -24.21 25.54
C PHE A 379 -23.95 -25.72 25.68
N SER A 380 -24.68 -26.48 24.89
CA SER A 380 -24.63 -27.95 24.85
C SER A 380 -23.39 -28.50 24.14
N TYR A 381 -22.62 -27.62 23.48
CA TYR A 381 -21.40 -27.92 22.75
C TYR A 381 -20.30 -26.88 23.09
N ASP A 382 -19.05 -27.21 22.79
CA ASP A 382 -17.92 -26.29 22.92
C ASP A 382 -17.96 -25.25 21.77
N PRO A 383 -18.29 -23.97 22.03
CA PRO A 383 -18.43 -22.97 20.96
C PRO A 383 -17.10 -22.68 20.26
N LEU A 384 -15.96 -22.82 20.96
CA LEU A 384 -14.62 -22.57 20.42
C LEU A 384 -14.30 -23.52 19.26
N LYS A 385 -14.68 -24.78 19.41
CA LYS A 385 -14.40 -25.85 18.43
C LYS A 385 -15.52 -26.04 17.42
N THR A 386 -16.77 -25.87 17.83
CA THR A 386 -17.93 -26.23 17.01
C THR A 386 -18.23 -25.16 15.97
N LEU A 387 -18.07 -23.88 16.34
CA LEU A 387 -18.52 -22.77 15.50
C LEU A 387 -17.46 -22.29 14.51
N ILE A 388 -16.18 -22.62 14.71
CA ILE A 388 -15.11 -22.25 13.76
C ILE A 388 -15.43 -22.77 12.36
N HIS A 389 -15.30 -21.91 11.35
CA HIS A 389 -15.65 -22.15 9.95
C HIS A 389 -17.13 -22.44 9.67
N GLN A 390 -18.03 -22.22 10.63
CA GLN A 390 -19.46 -22.28 10.40
C GLN A 390 -19.99 -20.91 10.01
N GLN A 391 -20.87 -20.90 9.00
CA GLN A 391 -21.75 -19.78 8.75
C GLN A 391 -22.88 -19.82 9.78
N ILE A 392 -23.10 -18.70 10.47
CA ILE A 392 -24.09 -18.62 11.54
C ILE A 392 -24.93 -17.35 11.37
N TYR A 393 -26.19 -17.45 11.78
CA TYR A 393 -27.06 -16.31 12.02
C TYR A 393 -27.17 -16.13 13.53
N VAL A 394 -26.71 -14.98 14.02
CA VAL A 394 -26.66 -14.69 15.46
C VAL A 394 -27.61 -13.55 15.80
N LYS A 395 -28.54 -13.79 16.73
CA LYS A 395 -29.58 -12.82 17.12
C LYS A 395 -29.34 -12.24 18.50
N GLY A 396 -29.24 -10.92 18.58
CA GLY A 396 -28.97 -10.24 19.83
C GLY A 396 -28.93 -8.73 19.69
N LYS A 397 -28.53 -8.05 20.77
CA LYS A 397 -28.25 -6.61 20.74
C LYS A 397 -26.78 -6.41 20.38
N ILE A 398 -26.50 -5.38 19.58
CA ILE A 398 -25.14 -5.01 19.22
C ILE A 398 -24.70 -3.85 20.10
N THR A 399 -23.65 -4.07 20.86
CA THR A 399 -22.98 -3.09 21.70
C THR A 399 -21.68 -2.65 21.07
N ASP A 400 -21.28 -1.41 21.37
CA ASP A 400 -19.95 -0.92 21.03
C ASP A 400 -18.95 -1.40 22.09
N PHE A 401 -17.90 -2.10 21.65
CA PHE A 401 -16.77 -2.48 22.49
C PHE A 401 -15.50 -1.90 21.87
N ASP A 402 -15.10 -0.70 22.30
CA ASP A 402 -13.92 0.03 21.79
C ASP A 402 -13.94 0.29 20.28
N GLY A 403 -15.09 0.74 19.77
CA GLY A 403 -15.35 0.99 18.35
C GLY A 403 -15.74 -0.26 17.54
N MET A 404 -15.74 -1.44 18.17
CA MET A 404 -16.03 -2.72 17.53
C MET A 404 -17.46 -3.21 17.80
N PRO A 405 -18.27 -3.45 16.74
CA PRO A 405 -19.60 -4.04 16.88
C PRO A 405 -19.49 -5.42 17.52
N THR A 406 -20.05 -5.55 18.72
CA THR A 406 -19.96 -6.77 19.52
C THR A 406 -21.33 -7.24 19.97
N MET A 407 -21.59 -8.55 19.89
CA MET A 407 -22.81 -9.16 20.40
C MET A 407 -22.47 -10.14 21.53
N VAL A 408 -23.01 -9.88 22.72
CA VAL A 408 -22.88 -10.77 23.87
C VAL A 408 -23.96 -11.85 23.81
N LEU A 409 -23.56 -13.12 23.92
CA LEU A 409 -24.50 -14.24 23.94
C LEU A 409 -24.64 -14.82 25.35
N GLU A 410 -25.89 -15.05 25.74
CA GLU A 410 -26.27 -15.63 27.03
C GLU A 410 -26.44 -17.16 26.95
N ASN A 411 -26.80 -17.68 25.78
CA ASN A 411 -27.03 -19.11 25.54
C ASN A 411 -27.04 -19.43 24.03
N GLU A 412 -26.97 -20.71 23.71
CA GLU A 412 -26.91 -21.22 22.33
C GLU A 412 -28.14 -20.89 21.46
N LYS A 413 -29.33 -20.62 22.02
CA LYS A 413 -30.56 -20.35 21.24
C LYS A 413 -30.50 -19.07 20.42
N ALA A 414 -29.51 -18.22 20.69
CA ALA A 414 -29.24 -17.02 19.90
C ALA A 414 -28.49 -17.33 18.59
N ILE A 415 -27.99 -18.56 18.41
CA ILE A 415 -27.19 -18.98 17.26
C ILE A 415 -28.01 -19.96 16.43
N ASP A 416 -28.13 -19.66 15.14
CA ASP A 416 -28.64 -20.57 14.14
C ASP A 416 -27.51 -20.93 13.17
N ILE A 417 -26.99 -22.16 13.30
CA ILE A 417 -25.89 -22.65 12.46
C ILE A 417 -26.47 -23.01 11.09
N GLN A 418 -26.04 -22.28 10.07
CA GLN A 418 -26.52 -22.50 8.72
C GLN A 418 -25.91 -23.79 8.15
N PRO A 419 -26.69 -24.59 7.39
CA PRO A 419 -26.13 -25.75 6.71
C PRO A 419 -25.01 -25.27 5.78
N LYS A 420 -23.89 -26.00 5.76
CA LYS A 420 -22.90 -25.82 4.70
C LYS A 420 -23.60 -26.13 3.39
N GLU A 421 -23.90 -25.12 2.58
CA GLU A 421 -24.38 -25.37 1.23
C GLU A 421 -23.34 -26.26 0.54
N LYS A 422 -23.79 -27.45 0.11
CA LYS A 422 -23.04 -28.18 -0.91
C LYS A 422 -23.10 -27.25 -2.12
N PHE A 423 -21.97 -26.69 -2.52
CA PHE A 423 -21.86 -25.99 -3.79
C PHE A 423 -22.43 -26.90 -4.89
N ILE A 424 -23.64 -26.61 -5.35
CA ILE A 424 -24.17 -27.18 -6.57
C ILE A 424 -23.60 -26.27 -7.65
N MET A 425 -22.60 -26.75 -8.38
CA MET A 425 -22.30 -26.19 -9.68
C MET A 425 -23.57 -26.34 -10.52
N VAL A 426 -24.33 -25.26 -10.66
CA VAL A 426 -25.29 -25.16 -11.74
C VAL A 426 -24.47 -24.82 -12.97
N ILE A 427 -23.99 -25.88 -13.64
CA ILE A 427 -23.62 -25.76 -15.05
C ILE A 427 -24.95 -25.53 -15.75
N GLY A 428 -25.16 -24.30 -16.23
CA GLY A 428 -26.27 -24.03 -17.12
C GLY A 428 -26.02 -24.77 -18.41
N ASP A 429 -26.80 -25.81 -18.67
CA ASP A 429 -26.93 -26.34 -20.02
C ASP A 429 -27.58 -25.25 -20.89
N GLU A 430 -26.92 -24.95 -22.01
CA GLU A 430 -27.42 -24.11 -23.08
C GLU A 430 -28.65 -24.79 -23.72
N ASP A 431 -29.75 -24.04 -23.83
CA ASP A 431 -30.82 -24.26 -24.82
C ASP A 431 -30.89 -23.04 -25.75
#